data_AF-A0A535ZF32-F1
#
_entry.id   AF-A0A535ZF32-F1
#
_cell.length_a   1.000
_cell.length_b   1.000
_cell.length_c   1.000
_cell.angle_alpha   90.00
_cell.angle_beta   90.00
_cell.angle_gamma   90.00
#
_symmetry.space_group_name_H-M   'P 1'
#
loop_
_entity.id
_entity.type
_entity.pdbx_description
1 polymer ?
#
loop_
_entity_poly.entity_id
_entity_poly.type
_entity_poly.pdbx_seq_one_letter_code
_entity_poly.pdbx_strand_id
1 'polypeptide(L)'
;MRCRRRDGDLLSADFGFSGSTRSRTDDVSVRCGQARGVMTRLLGTADAMSPLPKVGSEIIEAIERSRLVGRGGAGFPVATKWRAVAQRSRGDAVIVVNGAEGEPQSKKDRVLMSERPHLVLDGAFIAARVLRARAVILYIGERHDAARNAMLRALSARPESERRLVTTSAAPARYVAGAEAAAVHFLN
;
A
#
# COMPACT_ATOMS: atom_id res chain seq x y z
N MET A 1 35.88 -17.59 0.09
CA MET A 1 35.67 -16.36 -0.70
C MET A 1 34.94 -15.36 0.18
N ARG A 2 35.65 -14.35 0.70
CA ARG A 2 35.14 -13.31 1.61
C ARG A 2 35.18 -11.99 0.87
N CYS A 3 34.13 -11.19 0.95
CA CYS A 3 34.27 -9.75 0.94
C CYS A 3 33.19 -9.15 1.84
N ARG A 4 33.65 -8.32 2.79
CA ARG A 4 32.86 -7.58 3.76
C ARG A 4 33.46 -6.18 3.85
N ARG A 5 32.62 -5.16 3.78
CA ARG A 5 32.62 -3.91 4.56
C ARG A 5 31.13 -3.53 4.62
N ARG A 6 30.42 -3.43 5.74
CA ARG A 6 30.62 -2.74 7.03
C ARG A 6 30.76 -1.22 6.88
N ASP A 7 29.74 -0.56 7.44
CA ASP A 7 29.66 0.81 7.98
C ASP A 7 28.87 1.86 7.19
N GLY A 8 27.77 2.30 7.82
CA GLY A 8 27.36 3.70 7.94
C GLY A 8 26.62 4.37 6.78
N ASP A 9 25.29 4.27 6.76
CA ASP A 9 24.41 5.44 6.93
C ASP A 9 22.95 5.00 6.95
N LEU A 10 22.42 4.87 8.17
CA LEU A 10 21.00 4.75 8.44
C LEU A 10 20.39 6.14 8.28
N LEU A 11 19.70 6.38 7.15
CA LEU A 11 18.80 7.53 7.04
C LEU A 11 17.50 7.21 7.78
N SER A 12 17.51 7.37 9.09
CA SER A 12 16.31 7.77 9.84
C SER A 12 15.99 9.20 9.42
N ALA A 13 14.90 9.37 8.66
CA ALA A 13 14.38 10.70 8.38
C ALA A 13 13.52 11.15 9.57
N ASP A 14 14.18 11.68 10.60
CA ASP A 14 13.54 12.56 11.57
C ASP A 14 13.27 13.90 10.87
N PHE A 15 12.00 14.26 10.68
CA PHE A 15 11.64 15.62 10.24
C PHE A 15 10.87 16.31 11.34
N GLY A 16 11.62 17.11 12.10
CA GLY A 16 11.12 18.14 13.01
C GLY A 16 10.29 19.18 12.26
N PHE A 17 9.21 19.58 12.93
CA PHE A 17 8.25 20.57 12.48
C PHE A 17 8.79 21.98 12.79
N SER A 18 8.97 22.83 11.76
CA SER A 18 9.08 24.29 11.94
C SER A 18 8.15 24.99 10.94
N GLY A 19 7.26 25.83 11.46
CA GLY A 19 6.10 26.35 10.76
C GLY A 19 6.35 27.35 9.62
N SER A 20 5.30 27.65 8.86
CA SER A 20 4.62 28.95 8.91
C SER A 20 3.53 29.02 7.83
N THR A 21 2.41 29.63 8.20
CA THR A 21 1.25 29.92 7.37
C THR A 21 1.57 30.98 6.30
N ARG A 22 1.19 30.72 5.04
CA ARG A 22 0.58 31.76 4.19
C ARG A 22 -0.19 31.18 3.01
N SER A 23 -1.44 31.60 2.95
CA SER A 23 -2.42 31.36 1.90
C SER A 23 -2.07 32.11 0.62
N ARG A 24 -2.12 31.43 -0.52
CA ARG A 24 -2.44 32.04 -1.82
C ARG A 24 -3.34 31.10 -2.59
N THR A 25 -4.58 31.53 -2.74
CA THR A 25 -5.61 30.94 -3.59
C THR A 25 -5.34 31.38 -5.02
N ASP A 26 -4.81 30.48 -5.84
CA ASP A 26 -4.87 30.64 -7.30
C ASP A 26 -5.72 29.51 -7.87
N ASP A 27 -6.73 29.94 -8.61
CA ASP A 27 -7.80 29.18 -9.23
C ASP A 27 -7.25 28.26 -10.32
N VAL A 28 -7.29 26.94 -10.07
CA VAL A 28 -6.92 25.93 -11.06
C VAL A 28 -8.19 25.15 -11.44
N SER A 29 -8.87 25.62 -12.47
CA SER A 29 -9.94 24.86 -13.12
C SER A 29 -9.33 23.63 -13.81
N VAL A 30 -9.43 22.46 -13.16
CA VAL A 30 -9.01 21.17 -13.74
C VAL A 30 -10.21 20.49 -14.38
N ARG A 31 -10.10 20.20 -15.68
CA ARG A 31 -11.09 19.42 -16.43
C ARG A 31 -11.32 18.05 -15.77
N CYS A 32 -12.50 17.90 -15.17
CA CYS A 32 -12.93 16.82 -14.26
C CYS A 32 -13.33 15.50 -14.97
N GLY A 33 -12.91 15.27 -16.23
CA GLY A 33 -13.50 14.25 -17.11
C GLY A 33 -12.95 12.83 -16.94
N GLN A 34 -11.62 12.64 -16.88
CA GLN A 34 -11.02 11.30 -17.02
C GLN A 34 -10.79 10.54 -15.71
N ALA A 35 -10.61 11.24 -14.58
CA ALA A 35 -10.34 10.59 -13.29
C ALA A 35 -11.59 9.93 -12.67
N ARG A 36 -12.80 10.39 -13.04
CA ARG A 36 -14.07 9.84 -12.54
C ARG A 36 -14.35 8.43 -13.06
N GLY A 37 -13.91 8.10 -14.27
CA GLY A 37 -14.15 6.78 -14.88
C GLY A 37 -13.40 5.64 -14.20
N VAL A 38 -12.19 5.90 -13.68
CA VAL A 38 -11.34 4.86 -13.05
C VAL A 38 -11.84 4.51 -11.65
N MET A 39 -12.20 5.52 -10.84
CA MET A 39 -12.64 5.30 -9.45
C MET A 39 -14.04 4.68 -9.36
N THR A 40 -14.96 5.05 -10.26
CA THR A 40 -16.34 4.57 -10.23
C THR A 40 -16.44 3.09 -10.62
N ARG A 41 -15.50 2.58 -11.43
CA ARG A 41 -15.44 1.17 -11.86
C ARG A 41 -14.94 0.21 -10.78
N LEU A 42 -14.18 0.72 -9.80
CA LEU A 42 -13.62 -0.06 -8.69
C LEU A 42 -14.65 -0.41 -7.60
N LEU A 43 -15.73 0.36 -7.47
CA LEU A 43 -16.73 0.17 -6.41
C LEU A 43 -18.00 -0.55 -6.89
N GLY A 44 -18.15 -0.74 -8.20
CA GLY A 44 -19.31 -1.37 -8.83
C GLY A 44 -18.97 -2.71 -9.46
N THR A 45 -18.70 -3.72 -8.65
CA THR A 45 -18.94 -5.14 -8.97
C THR A 45 -18.61 -5.96 -7.72
N ALA A 46 -19.61 -6.61 -7.15
CA ALA A 46 -19.47 -7.38 -5.93
C ALA A 46 -18.67 -8.69 -6.10
N ASP A 47 -18.26 -9.06 -7.33
CA ASP A 47 -17.60 -10.34 -7.58
C ASP A 47 -16.67 -10.38 -8.82
N ALA A 48 -16.51 -9.28 -9.56
CA ALA A 48 -15.80 -9.37 -10.83
C ALA A 48 -14.32 -9.04 -10.66
N MET A 49 -13.49 -10.07 -10.83
CA MET A 49 -12.09 -10.02 -11.29
C MET A 49 -11.99 -9.28 -12.64
N SER A 50 -12.43 -8.03 -12.68
CA SER A 50 -12.30 -7.18 -13.85
C SER A 50 -10.81 -6.96 -14.10
N PRO A 51 -10.37 -6.96 -15.38
CA PRO A 51 -8.98 -6.65 -15.68
C PRO A 51 -8.57 -5.34 -15.01
N LEU A 52 -7.41 -5.36 -14.34
CA LEU A 52 -6.86 -4.17 -13.71
C LEU A 52 -6.77 -3.04 -14.74
N PRO A 53 -7.12 -1.80 -14.36
CA PRO A 53 -6.95 -0.68 -15.26
C PRO A 53 -5.46 -0.57 -15.64
N LYS A 54 -5.18 -0.30 -16.92
CA LYS A 54 -3.82 -0.03 -17.38
C LYS A 54 -3.40 1.33 -16.83
N VAL A 55 -2.66 1.32 -15.72
CA VAL A 55 -2.20 2.52 -15.01
C VAL A 55 -0.67 2.56 -14.97
N GLY A 56 -0.12 3.74 -15.22
CA GLY A 56 1.29 4.10 -15.07
C GLY A 56 1.49 5.14 -13.96
N SER A 57 2.55 5.94 -14.06
CA SER A 57 2.92 6.95 -13.06
C SER A 57 1.87 8.05 -12.87
N GLU A 58 0.99 8.27 -13.84
CA GLU A 58 -0.10 9.25 -13.79
C GLU A 58 -1.07 9.03 -12.62
N ILE A 59 -1.13 7.80 -12.07
CA ILE A 59 -1.96 7.54 -10.90
C ILE A 59 -1.51 8.31 -9.67
N ILE A 60 -0.21 8.64 -9.56
CA ILE A 60 0.31 9.40 -8.41
C ILE A 60 -0.32 10.80 -8.39
N GLU A 61 -0.49 11.41 -9.56
CA GLU A 61 -1.18 12.71 -9.70
C GLU A 61 -2.68 12.61 -9.41
N ALA A 62 -3.31 11.48 -9.78
CA ALA A 62 -4.71 11.23 -9.41
C ALA A 62 -4.88 11.08 -7.89
N ILE A 63 -3.99 10.35 -7.23
CA ILE A 63 -3.95 10.17 -5.76
C ILE A 63 -3.70 11.51 -5.06
N GLU A 64 -2.83 12.36 -5.60
CA GLU A 64 -2.58 13.69 -5.04
C GLU A 64 -3.82 14.57 -5.14
N ARG A 65 -4.46 14.62 -6.31
CA ARG A 65 -5.71 15.39 -6.50
C ARG A 65 -6.84 14.90 -5.61
N SER A 66 -6.90 13.59 -5.31
CA SER A 66 -7.88 13.05 -4.38
C SER A 66 -7.57 13.33 -2.91
N ARG A 67 -6.40 13.90 -2.60
CA ARG A 67 -5.91 14.14 -1.23
C ARG A 67 -5.95 12.88 -0.37
N LEU A 68 -5.62 11.73 -0.96
CA LEU A 68 -5.66 10.46 -0.24
C LEU A 68 -4.56 10.43 0.84
N VAL A 69 -4.98 10.15 2.07
CA VAL A 69 -4.10 10.02 3.23
C VAL A 69 -4.07 8.57 3.73
N GLY A 70 -2.94 8.17 4.31
CA GLY A 70 -2.77 6.87 4.94
C GLY A 70 -3.76 6.67 6.09
N ARG A 71 -4.41 5.51 6.12
CA ARG A 71 -5.46 5.18 7.12
C ARG A 71 -4.93 4.47 8.37
N GLY A 72 -3.61 4.42 8.54
CA GLY A 72 -2.92 3.82 9.69
C GLY A 72 -2.73 4.75 10.90
N GLY A 73 -3.45 5.89 10.96
CA GLY A 73 -3.43 6.80 12.12
C GLY A 73 -2.64 8.10 11.91
N ALA A 74 -1.51 8.06 11.21
CA ALA A 74 -0.66 9.25 10.99
C ALA A 74 -1.17 10.21 9.89
N GLY A 75 -2.11 9.79 9.04
CA GLY A 75 -2.70 10.66 8.01
C GLY A 75 -1.71 11.16 6.94
N PHE A 76 -0.59 10.46 6.72
CA PHE A 76 0.43 10.90 5.76
C PHE A 76 -0.09 10.85 4.29
N PRO A 77 0.16 11.89 3.46
CA PRO A 77 -0.27 11.90 2.06
C PRO A 77 0.33 10.75 1.24
N VAL A 78 -0.55 9.95 0.62
CA VAL A 78 -0.13 8.75 -0.12
C VAL A 78 0.71 9.10 -1.35
N ALA A 79 0.33 10.15 -2.09
CA ALA A 79 1.06 10.58 -3.27
C ALA A 79 2.52 10.96 -2.95
N THR A 80 2.74 11.72 -1.87
CA THR A 80 4.09 12.10 -1.42
C THR A 80 4.95 10.88 -1.13
N LYS A 81 4.39 9.90 -0.42
CA LYS A 81 5.09 8.64 -0.11
C LYS A 81 5.44 7.87 -1.38
N TRP A 82 4.48 7.73 -2.30
CA TRP A 82 4.69 6.98 -3.54
C TRP A 82 5.74 7.64 -4.44
N ARG A 83 5.78 8.97 -4.53
CA ARG A 83 6.85 9.67 -5.26
C ARG A 83 8.22 9.39 -4.68
N ALA A 84 8.35 9.47 -3.36
CA ALA A 84 9.62 9.22 -2.69
C ALA A 84 10.11 7.79 -2.96
N VAL A 85 9.22 6.80 -2.88
CA VAL A 85 9.55 5.39 -3.18
C VAL A 85 9.90 5.21 -4.66
N ALA A 86 9.13 5.77 -5.58
CA ALA A 86 9.39 5.66 -7.01
C ALA A 86 10.76 6.23 -7.41
N GLN A 87 11.17 7.33 -6.77
CA GLN A 87 12.48 7.96 -7.01
C GLN A 87 13.64 7.16 -6.40
N ARG A 88 13.45 6.58 -5.20
CA ARG A 88 14.53 5.92 -4.44
C ARG A 88 14.73 4.46 -4.77
N SER A 89 13.65 3.73 -5.05
CA SER A 89 13.68 2.27 -5.14
C SER A 89 14.39 1.73 -6.38
N ARG A 90 14.50 2.51 -7.46
CA ARG A 90 15.13 2.10 -8.74
C ARG A 90 14.65 0.73 -9.28
N GLY A 91 13.45 0.28 -8.91
CA GLY A 91 12.88 -1.01 -9.32
C GLY A 91 12.95 -2.13 -8.27
N ASP A 92 13.43 -1.85 -7.06
CA ASP A 92 13.54 -2.84 -5.97
C ASP A 92 12.52 -2.63 -4.84
N ALA A 93 11.44 -1.91 -5.11
CA ALA A 93 10.40 -1.65 -4.11
C ALA A 93 9.75 -2.96 -3.64
N VAL A 94 9.32 -2.98 -2.37
CA VAL A 94 8.47 -4.05 -1.81
C VAL A 94 7.20 -3.41 -1.29
N ILE A 95 6.06 -3.95 -1.69
CA ILE A 95 4.75 -3.51 -1.18
C ILE A 95 4.39 -4.38 0.00
N VAL A 96 4.11 -3.77 1.15
CA VAL A 96 3.59 -4.49 2.31
C VAL A 96 2.12 -4.12 2.48
N VAL A 97 1.24 -5.11 2.33
CA VAL A 97 -0.18 -4.99 2.61
C VAL A 97 -0.37 -5.31 4.10
N ASN A 98 -0.47 -4.27 4.92
CA ASN A 98 -0.57 -4.42 6.36
C ASN A 98 -2.00 -4.71 6.82
N GLY A 99 -2.23 -5.92 7.32
CA GLY A 99 -3.44 -6.37 8.01
C GLY A 99 -3.16 -6.81 9.46
N ALA A 100 -2.03 -6.38 10.01
CA ALA A 100 -1.66 -6.58 11.41
C ALA A 100 -2.39 -5.54 12.28
N GLU A 101 -3.69 -5.78 12.46
CA GLU A 101 -4.52 -4.92 13.29
C GLU A 101 -4.21 -5.17 14.78
N GLY A 102 -3.43 -4.29 15.39
CA GLY A 102 -2.99 -4.39 16.79
C GLY A 102 -3.91 -3.69 17.80
N GLU A 103 -4.79 -2.80 17.34
CA GLU A 103 -5.74 -2.10 18.21
C GLU A 103 -6.97 -2.99 18.49
N PRO A 104 -7.28 -3.34 19.76
CA PRO A 104 -8.33 -4.30 20.08
C PRO A 104 -9.73 -3.97 19.56
N GLN A 105 -10.01 -2.68 19.35
CA GLN A 105 -11.31 -2.19 18.87
C GLN A 105 -11.34 -1.93 17.36
N SER A 106 -10.18 -1.82 16.70
CA SER A 106 -10.14 -1.67 15.25
C SER A 106 -10.34 -3.05 14.63
N LYS A 107 -11.28 -3.15 13.69
CA LYS A 107 -11.53 -4.34 12.86
C LYS A 107 -11.52 -4.04 11.36
N LYS A 108 -11.18 -2.82 10.98
CA LYS A 108 -11.38 -2.27 9.62
C LYS A 108 -10.57 -3.05 8.59
N ASP A 109 -9.30 -3.34 8.90
CA ASP A 109 -8.36 -3.93 7.96
C ASP A 109 -8.66 -5.42 7.81
N ARG A 110 -8.93 -6.10 8.93
CA ARG A 110 -9.38 -7.50 8.93
C ARG A 110 -10.70 -7.67 8.17
N VAL A 111 -11.68 -6.80 8.39
CA VAL A 111 -12.98 -6.87 7.70
C VAL A 111 -12.80 -6.63 6.19
N LEU A 112 -12.03 -5.61 5.81
CA LEU A 112 -11.78 -5.34 4.39
C LEU A 112 -11.12 -6.52 3.68
N MET A 113 -10.12 -7.16 4.31
CA MET A 113 -9.45 -8.34 3.76
C MET A 113 -10.33 -9.60 3.73
N SER A 114 -11.29 -9.71 4.65
CA SER A 114 -12.19 -10.87 4.70
C SER A 114 -13.33 -10.74 3.69
N GLU A 115 -13.93 -9.56 3.61
CA GLU A 115 -15.15 -9.30 2.82
C GLU A 115 -14.85 -8.87 1.39
N ARG A 116 -13.76 -8.12 1.16
CA ARG A 116 -13.40 -7.59 -0.15
C ARG A 116 -11.91 -7.78 -0.47
N PRO A 117 -11.40 -9.02 -0.43
CA PRO A 117 -9.98 -9.31 -0.70
C PRO A 117 -9.53 -8.88 -2.10
N HIS A 118 -10.43 -8.93 -3.09
CA HIS A 118 -10.12 -8.55 -4.46
C HIS A 118 -9.71 -7.09 -4.58
N LEU A 119 -10.38 -6.18 -3.87
CA LEU A 119 -10.04 -4.75 -3.87
C LEU A 119 -8.68 -4.48 -3.22
N VAL A 120 -8.35 -5.24 -2.17
CA VAL A 120 -7.05 -5.14 -1.50
C VAL A 120 -5.94 -5.58 -2.45
N LEU A 121 -6.13 -6.72 -3.14
CA LEU A 121 -5.20 -7.21 -4.14
C LEU A 121 -5.07 -6.25 -5.32
N ASP A 122 -6.16 -5.67 -5.82
CA ASP A 122 -6.13 -4.72 -6.92
C ASP A 122 -5.30 -3.49 -6.56
N GLY A 123 -5.52 -2.92 -5.38
CA GLY A 123 -4.71 -1.81 -4.87
C GLY A 123 -3.22 -2.18 -4.75
N ALA A 124 -2.93 -3.38 -4.27
CA ALA A 124 -1.56 -3.87 -4.12
C ALA A 124 -0.84 -4.04 -5.46
N PHE A 125 -1.51 -4.61 -6.47
CA PHE A 125 -0.94 -4.79 -7.80
C PHE A 125 -0.79 -3.48 -8.57
N ILE A 126 -1.75 -2.55 -8.41
CA ILE A 126 -1.62 -1.19 -8.92
C ILE A 126 -0.37 -0.52 -8.31
N ALA A 127 -0.22 -0.58 -6.98
CA ALA A 127 0.95 -0.03 -6.31
C ALA A 127 2.25 -0.69 -6.80
N ALA A 128 2.26 -2.02 -6.92
CA ALA A 128 3.42 -2.76 -7.40
C ALA A 128 3.82 -2.36 -8.83
N ARG A 129 2.85 -2.18 -9.73
CA ARG A 129 3.11 -1.74 -11.10
C ARG A 129 3.68 -0.33 -11.17
N VAL A 130 3.08 0.59 -10.42
CA VAL A 130 3.46 2.02 -10.41
C VAL A 130 4.83 2.23 -9.79
N LEU A 131 5.12 1.49 -8.73
CA LEU A 131 6.39 1.58 -7.98
C LEU A 131 7.44 0.59 -8.47
N ARG A 132 7.14 -0.19 -9.51
CA ARG A 132 8.00 -1.27 -10.04
C ARG A 132 8.49 -2.19 -8.93
N ALA A 133 7.58 -2.65 -8.09
CA ALA A 133 7.90 -3.49 -6.95
C ALA A 133 8.27 -4.91 -7.40
N ARG A 134 9.30 -5.48 -6.77
CA ARG A 134 9.72 -6.87 -7.00
C ARG A 134 8.88 -7.89 -6.24
N ALA A 135 8.18 -7.45 -5.19
CA ALA A 135 7.38 -8.30 -4.33
C ALA A 135 6.23 -7.54 -3.66
N VAL A 136 5.17 -8.28 -3.36
CA VAL A 136 4.03 -7.88 -2.54
C VAL A 136 3.93 -8.85 -1.37
N ILE A 137 3.96 -8.33 -0.15
CA ILE A 137 3.89 -9.12 1.08
C ILE A 137 2.53 -8.87 1.73
N LEU A 138 1.72 -9.92 1.85
CA LEU A 138 0.51 -9.90 2.66
C LEU A 138 0.91 -10.14 4.12
N TYR A 139 0.95 -9.07 4.91
CA TYR A 139 1.32 -9.13 6.32
C TYR A 139 0.05 -9.16 7.17
N ILE A 140 -0.40 -10.37 7.52
CA ILE A 140 -1.71 -10.61 8.14
C ILE A 140 -1.51 -11.15 9.56
N GLY A 141 -2.29 -10.63 10.52
CA GLY A 141 -2.32 -11.14 11.89
C GLY A 141 -2.37 -12.67 11.97
N GLU A 142 -1.57 -13.26 12.86
CA GLU A 142 -1.53 -14.72 13.05
C GLU A 142 -2.89 -15.32 13.47
N ARG A 143 -3.74 -14.52 14.13
CA ARG A 143 -5.10 -14.91 14.55
C ARG A 143 -6.21 -14.52 13.56
N HIS A 144 -5.86 -14.00 12.38
CA HIS A 144 -6.83 -13.47 11.41
C HIS A 144 -7.11 -14.48 10.28
N ASP A 145 -7.49 -15.71 10.64
CA ASP A 145 -7.63 -16.83 9.70
C ASP A 145 -8.66 -16.56 8.59
N ALA A 146 -9.79 -15.95 8.93
CA ALA A 146 -10.81 -15.60 7.94
C ALA A 146 -10.26 -14.67 6.85
N ALA A 147 -9.52 -13.63 7.24
CA ALA A 147 -8.90 -12.68 6.33
C ALA A 147 -7.80 -13.36 5.49
N ARG A 148 -6.93 -14.15 6.14
CA ARG A 148 -5.88 -14.91 5.46
C ARG A 148 -6.46 -15.83 4.39
N ASN A 149 -7.48 -16.62 4.76
CA ASN A 149 -8.11 -17.57 3.86
C ASN A 149 -8.84 -16.87 2.70
N ALA A 150 -9.55 -15.77 2.97
CA ALA A 150 -10.20 -14.97 1.93
C ALA A 150 -9.18 -14.39 0.94
N MET A 151 -8.08 -13.80 1.44
CA MET A 151 -7.00 -13.27 0.61
C MET A 151 -6.33 -14.35 -0.24
N LEU A 152 -6.04 -15.53 0.34
CA LEU A 152 -5.45 -16.66 -0.39
C LEU A 152 -6.38 -17.20 -1.48
N ARG A 153 -7.68 -17.32 -1.20
CA ARG A 153 -8.68 -17.71 -2.21
C ARG A 153 -8.74 -16.70 -3.35
N ALA A 154 -8.83 -15.41 -3.04
CA ALA A 154 -8.85 -14.36 -4.04
C ALA A 154 -7.55 -14.31 -4.86
N LEU A 155 -6.40 -14.56 -4.23
CA LEU A 155 -5.10 -14.65 -4.90
C LEU A 155 -5.04 -15.87 -5.83
N SER A 156 -5.60 -17.01 -5.44
CA SER A 156 -5.58 -18.23 -6.27
C SER A 156 -6.28 -18.04 -7.63
N ALA A 157 -7.28 -17.15 -7.69
CA ALA A 157 -7.98 -16.78 -8.91
C ALA A 157 -7.22 -15.79 -9.81
N ARG A 158 -6.05 -15.29 -9.37
CA ARG A 158 -5.24 -14.32 -10.12
C ARG A 158 -4.35 -15.01 -11.17
N PRO A 159 -3.98 -14.30 -12.25
CA PRO A 159 -2.97 -14.76 -13.20
C PRO A 159 -1.68 -15.16 -12.49
N GLU A 160 -0.96 -16.12 -13.07
CA GLU A 160 0.28 -16.65 -12.48
C GLU A 160 1.35 -15.56 -12.29
N SER A 161 1.46 -14.62 -13.22
CA SER A 161 2.37 -13.48 -13.13
C SER A 161 2.14 -12.63 -11.89
N GLU A 162 0.87 -12.44 -11.50
CA GLU A 162 0.50 -11.70 -10.30
C GLU A 162 0.72 -12.55 -9.04
N ARG A 163 0.33 -13.83 -9.08
CA ARG A 163 0.53 -14.75 -7.94
C ARG A 163 2.00 -14.89 -7.55
N ARG A 164 2.91 -14.96 -8.52
CA ARG A 164 4.36 -15.09 -8.27
C ARG A 164 4.99 -13.88 -7.58
N LEU A 165 4.34 -12.71 -7.64
CA LEU A 165 4.81 -11.52 -6.93
C LEU A 165 4.42 -11.54 -5.44
N VAL A 166 3.46 -12.37 -5.04
CA VAL A 166 2.86 -12.31 -3.71
C VAL A 166 3.43 -13.37 -2.77
N THR A 167 3.84 -12.94 -1.59
CA THR A 167 4.16 -13.82 -0.46
C THR A 167 3.30 -13.46 0.75
N THR A 168 3.14 -14.40 1.69
CA THR A 168 2.38 -14.17 2.93
C THR A 168 3.31 -14.23 4.13
N SER A 169 3.13 -13.30 5.07
CA SER A 169 3.83 -13.28 6.36
C SER A 169 2.82 -13.14 7.50
N ALA A 170 3.03 -13.90 8.58
CA ALA A 170 2.18 -13.84 9.76
C ALA A 170 2.69 -12.76 10.73
N ALA A 171 1.83 -11.81 11.08
CA ALA A 171 2.13 -10.79 12.06
C ALA A 171 1.91 -11.32 13.48
N PRO A 172 2.91 -11.24 14.40
CA PRO A 172 2.78 -11.74 15.76
C PRO A 172 1.72 -10.99 16.57
N ALA A 173 0.98 -11.70 17.43
CA ALA A 173 -0.10 -11.15 18.26
C ALA A 173 0.31 -10.05 19.24
N ARG A 174 1.58 -9.99 19.62
CA ARG A 174 2.11 -9.19 20.74
C ARG A 174 2.78 -7.88 20.31
N TYR A 175 2.75 -7.56 19.02
CA TYR A 175 3.45 -6.41 18.50
C TYR A 175 2.60 -5.13 18.64
N VAL A 176 3.21 -3.99 18.96
CA VAL A 176 2.62 -2.66 18.77
C VAL A 176 2.53 -2.43 17.24
N ALA A 177 1.60 -3.15 16.61
CA ALA A 177 1.70 -3.61 15.22
C ALA A 177 1.13 -2.64 14.18
N GLY A 178 1.00 -1.35 14.50
CA GLY A 178 0.49 -0.34 13.57
C GLY A 178 1.58 0.41 12.80
N ALA A 179 2.81 0.42 13.33
CA ALA A 179 3.88 1.24 12.78
C ALA A 179 4.51 0.58 11.53
N GLU A 180 4.58 1.32 10.43
CA GLU A 180 5.23 0.89 9.19
C GLU A 180 6.68 0.39 9.43
N ALA A 181 7.44 1.07 10.30
CA ALA A 181 8.80 0.70 10.63
C ALA A 181 8.92 -0.68 11.32
N ALA A 182 7.93 -1.04 12.14
CA ALA A 182 7.89 -2.33 12.83
C ALA A 182 7.67 -3.51 11.86
N ALA A 183 6.76 -3.33 10.89
CA ALA A 183 6.52 -4.34 9.86
C ALA A 183 7.75 -4.53 8.97
N VAL A 184 8.42 -3.44 8.57
CA VAL A 184 9.65 -3.52 7.77
C VAL A 184 10.78 -4.21 8.54
N HIS A 185 10.98 -3.89 9.82
CA HIS A 185 12.00 -4.55 10.64
C HIS A 185 11.75 -6.05 10.81
N PHE A 186 10.49 -6.48 10.93
CA PHE A 186 10.17 -7.91 11.07
C PHE A 186 10.39 -8.72 9.79
N LEU A 187 10.29 -8.06 8.63
CA LEU A 187 10.41 -8.71 7.32
C LEU A 187 11.86 -8.75 6.77
N ASN A 188 12.79 -8.04 7.41
CA ASN A 188 14.23 -8.04 7.09
C ASN A 188 14.98 -9.05 7.96
#